data_AF-A0A6T8JJM8-F1
#
_entry.id   AF-A0A6T8JJM8-F1
#
_cell.length_a   1.000
_cell.length_b   1.000
_cell.length_c   1.000
_cell.angle_alpha   90.00
_cell.angle_beta   90.00
_cell.angle_gamma   90.00
#
_symmetry.space_group_name_H-M   'P 1'
#
loop_
_entity.id
_entity.type
_entity.pdbx_description
1 polymer ?
#
loop_
_entity_poly.entity_id
_entity_poly.type
_entity_poly.pdbx_seq_one_letter_code
_entity_poly.pdbx_strand_id
1 'polypeptide(L)'
;LPLLPNSNSTVRESFVRDKVILPPLPHFKVSVFKSTGFKPKAWTVKVPNGNQKRESVVCYCAKCGSTSLDSELYRILFGKPWPYSDWPWVQNLDSKRWKGLITQTTKWKNFEQSPSFAVVRDPKERLLSAFRSKVRCQSNNLADRKRLVPQLLKLAGLSKESASKPLDGPGLCLNETIYLQALFMIHEKELQGRLDAHFLPQHLNCFLNVPPSKWSIVTTIGSAKAICDLELVVLGKSKGESCSFAKAHATNSTFIEYSAKDNRASAHVKPQTLSTIDEARLDAITREEYSIFGSYLD
;
A
#
# COMPACT_ATOMS: atom_id res chain seq x y z
N LEU A 1 3.07 -67.19 -35.54
CA LEU A 1 3.36 -66.86 -34.13
C LEU A 1 4.63 -66.01 -34.08
N PRO A 2 4.64 -64.83 -33.45
CA PRO A 2 3.69 -63.72 -33.55
C PRO A 2 4.33 -62.45 -34.16
N LEU A 3 3.46 -61.60 -34.72
CA LEU A 3 3.74 -60.27 -35.24
C LEU A 3 3.97 -59.28 -34.08
N LEU A 4 5.01 -58.45 -34.16
CA LEU A 4 5.21 -57.30 -33.27
C LEU A 4 4.64 -56.03 -33.89
N PRO A 5 3.91 -55.19 -33.13
CA PRO A 5 3.32 -53.96 -33.66
C PRO A 5 4.29 -52.79 -33.61
N ASN A 6 4.32 -52.03 -34.70
CA ASN A 6 4.80 -50.65 -34.74
C ASN A 6 3.70 -49.73 -34.21
N SER A 7 3.98 -48.96 -33.15
CA SER A 7 3.18 -47.77 -32.80
C SER A 7 4.01 -46.75 -32.04
N ASN A 8 4.72 -45.89 -32.77
CA ASN A 8 5.21 -44.61 -32.26
C ASN A 8 4.16 -43.53 -32.60
N SER A 9 3.18 -43.32 -31.73
CA SER A 9 2.30 -42.16 -31.81
C SER A 9 2.86 -41.04 -30.94
N THR A 10 3.66 -40.17 -31.55
CA THR A 10 4.09 -38.92 -30.93
C THR A 10 2.91 -37.95 -30.94
N VAL A 11 2.14 -37.90 -29.87
CA VAL A 11 1.12 -36.87 -29.67
C VAL A 11 1.85 -35.56 -29.37
N ARG A 12 1.99 -34.71 -30.39
CA ARG A 12 2.33 -33.30 -30.22
C ARG A 12 1.10 -32.59 -29.69
N GLU A 13 0.98 -32.43 -28.37
CA GLU A 13 0.10 -31.44 -27.77
C GLU A 13 0.61 -30.05 -28.15
N SER A 14 0.09 -29.51 -29.25
CA SER A 14 0.23 -28.09 -29.57
C SER A 14 -0.63 -27.30 -28.57
N PHE A 15 -0.01 -26.87 -27.48
CA PHE A 15 -0.60 -25.94 -26.53
C PHE A 15 -0.76 -24.58 -27.21
N VAL A 16 -1.90 -24.38 -27.88
CA VAL A 16 -2.31 -23.07 -28.41
C VAL A 16 -2.62 -22.20 -27.20
N ARG A 17 -1.64 -21.41 -26.76
CA ARG A 17 -1.90 -20.31 -25.84
C ARG A 17 -2.69 -19.27 -26.63
N ASP A 18 -4.01 -19.31 -26.51
CA ASP A 18 -4.88 -18.23 -26.97
C ASP A 18 -4.37 -16.94 -26.33
N LYS A 19 -3.74 -16.09 -27.15
CA LYS A 19 -3.40 -14.74 -26.74
C LYS A 19 -4.71 -14.03 -26.48
N VAL A 20 -5.02 -13.81 -25.20
CA VAL A 20 -6.09 -12.90 -24.81
C VAL A 20 -5.68 -11.52 -25.30
N ILE A 21 -6.18 -11.12 -26.47
CA ILE A 21 -5.99 -9.78 -27.02
C ILE A 21 -6.88 -8.87 -26.20
N LEU A 22 -6.32 -8.27 -25.15
CA LEU A 22 -6.97 -7.18 -24.45
C LEU A 22 -7.07 -5.99 -25.42
N PRO A 23 -8.21 -5.29 -25.46
CA PRO A 23 -8.33 -4.09 -26.28
C PRO A 23 -7.23 -3.08 -25.91
N PRO A 24 -6.72 -2.29 -26.87
CA PRO A 24 -5.74 -1.26 -26.60
C PRO A 24 -6.28 -0.32 -25.50
N LEU A 25 -5.52 -0.20 -24.42
CA LEU A 25 -5.93 0.60 -23.28
C LEU A 25 -6.01 2.08 -23.68
N PRO A 26 -7.03 2.82 -23.24
CA PRO A 26 -7.17 4.23 -23.55
C PRO A 26 -5.93 5.01 -23.08
N HIS A 27 -5.51 6.01 -23.86
CA HIS A 27 -4.48 6.95 -23.44
C HIS A 27 -5.00 7.74 -22.24
N PHE A 28 -4.51 7.41 -21.04
CA PHE A 28 -4.81 8.15 -19.82
C PHE A 28 -4.28 9.59 -19.95
N LYS A 29 -5.17 10.56 -20.03
CA LYS A 29 -4.81 11.97 -19.82
C LYS A 29 -4.72 12.18 -18.31
N VAL A 30 -3.64 12.79 -17.85
CA VAL A 30 -3.53 13.25 -16.46
C VAL A 30 -4.49 14.42 -16.26
N SER A 31 -5.76 14.10 -16.03
CA SER A 31 -6.79 15.08 -15.68
C SER A 31 -6.41 15.69 -14.32
N VAL A 32 -6.21 17.01 -14.27
CA VAL A 32 -5.99 17.72 -13.00
C VAL A 32 -7.26 17.58 -12.16
N PHE A 33 -7.24 16.63 -11.22
CA PHE A 33 -8.36 16.32 -10.36
C PHE A 33 -8.76 17.52 -9.51
N LYS A 34 -9.98 18.04 -9.70
CA LYS A 34 -10.61 18.93 -8.71
C LYS A 34 -10.77 18.12 -7.42
N SER A 35 -9.92 18.43 -6.43
CA SER A 35 -9.81 17.69 -5.17
C SER A 35 -11.19 17.47 -4.56
N THR A 36 -11.57 16.21 -4.36
CA THR A 36 -12.84 15.80 -3.74
C THR A 36 -12.85 15.98 -2.22
N GLY A 37 -12.15 17.00 -1.71
CA GLY A 37 -11.97 17.26 -0.28
C GLY A 37 -10.97 16.34 0.42
N PHE A 38 -10.30 15.44 -0.31
CA PHE A 38 -9.22 14.62 0.25
C PHE A 38 -7.98 15.50 0.48
N LYS A 39 -7.56 15.62 1.75
CA LYS A 39 -6.32 16.29 2.11
C LYS A 39 -5.20 15.25 2.24
N PRO A 40 -4.09 15.37 1.49
CA PRO A 40 -2.91 14.55 1.69
C PRO A 40 -2.52 14.47 3.16
N LYS A 41 -2.20 13.26 3.63
CA LYS A 41 -1.73 13.03 5.00
C LYS A 41 -0.21 13.15 5.07
N ALA A 42 0.30 14.36 4.95
CA ALA A 42 1.67 14.71 5.31
C ALA A 42 1.69 15.40 6.67
N TRP A 43 2.77 15.19 7.41
CA TRP A 43 2.90 15.60 8.80
C TRP A 43 4.19 16.40 9.00
N THR A 44 4.05 17.59 9.56
CA THR A 44 5.17 18.41 9.99
C THR A 44 5.59 17.94 11.38
N VAL A 45 6.83 17.49 11.49
CA VAL A 45 7.48 17.05 12.73
C VAL A 45 8.38 18.16 13.24
N LYS A 46 8.23 18.51 14.52
CA LYS A 46 8.95 19.59 15.20
C LYS A 46 9.83 19.02 16.28
N VAL A 47 11.14 19.24 16.18
CA VAL A 47 12.12 18.79 17.17
C VAL A 47 12.78 20.01 17.81
N PRO A 48 12.78 20.13 19.15
CA PRO A 48 13.57 21.14 19.84
C PRO A 48 15.06 20.97 19.54
N ASN A 49 15.73 22.03 19.11
CA ASN A 49 17.17 22.07 18.85
C ASN A 49 17.76 23.36 19.45
N GLY A 50 18.09 23.33 20.74
CA GLY A 50 18.45 24.53 21.50
C GLY A 50 17.30 25.54 21.54
N ASN A 51 17.58 26.79 21.16
CA ASN A 51 16.58 27.87 21.09
C ASN A 51 15.75 27.84 19.80
N GLN A 52 16.04 26.94 18.85
CA GLN A 52 15.33 26.83 17.59
C GLN A 52 14.50 25.54 17.54
N LYS A 53 13.49 25.54 16.67
CA LYS A 53 12.73 24.33 16.32
C LYS A 53 13.14 23.90 14.92
N ARG A 54 13.63 22.67 14.80
CA ARG A 54 13.79 22.04 13.49
C ARG A 54 12.45 21.51 13.05
N GLU A 55 12.02 21.89 11.86
CA GLU A 55 10.81 21.34 11.22
C GLU A 55 11.22 20.43 10.07
N SER A 56 10.55 19.29 9.96
CA SER A 56 10.68 18.36 8.83
C SER A 56 9.29 17.88 8.40
N VAL A 57 9.17 17.37 7.18
CA VAL A 57 7.90 16.80 6.68
C VAL A 57 8.04 15.30 6.48
N VAL A 58 7.16 14.54 7.10
CA VAL A 58 7.07 13.08 6.94
C VAL A 58 5.74 12.74 6.28
N CYS A 59 5.77 11.88 5.27
CA CYS A 59 4.56 11.36 4.65
C CYS A 59 4.67 9.87 4.33
N TYR A 60 3.54 9.20 4.33
CA TYR A 60 3.44 7.81 3.92
C TYR A 60 2.00 7.51 3.49
N CYS A 61 1.87 6.51 2.63
CA CYS A 61 0.59 5.95 2.24
C CYS A 61 0.09 4.90 3.23
N ALA A 62 -1.22 4.68 3.25
CA ALA A 62 -1.78 3.53 3.94
C ALA A 62 -1.22 2.24 3.31
N LYS A 63 -0.97 1.22 4.14
CA LYS A 63 -0.38 -0.08 3.76
C LYS A 63 1.09 -0.05 3.34
N CYS A 64 1.76 1.08 3.48
CA CYS A 64 3.18 1.26 3.19
C CYS A 64 4.08 1.04 4.43
N GLY A 65 3.59 0.30 5.45
CA GLY A 65 4.30 0.11 6.71
C GLY A 65 4.13 1.26 7.71
N SER A 66 3.08 2.08 7.55
CA SER A 66 2.82 3.26 8.37
C SER A 66 2.88 3.02 9.88
N THR A 67 2.30 1.93 10.38
CA THR A 67 2.33 1.62 11.82
C THR A 67 3.75 1.41 12.35
N SER A 68 4.62 0.72 11.59
CA SER A 68 6.03 0.56 11.97
C SER A 68 6.74 1.90 11.92
N LEU A 69 6.50 2.70 10.89
CA LEU A 69 7.07 4.03 10.74
C LEU A 69 6.67 4.96 11.89
N ASP A 70 5.39 5.02 12.26
CA ASP A 70 4.89 5.83 13.37
C ASP A 70 5.51 5.38 14.71
N SER A 71 5.69 4.07 14.90
CA SER A 71 6.32 3.52 16.11
C SER A 71 7.79 3.95 16.22
N GLU A 72 8.53 3.90 15.12
CA GLU A 72 9.92 4.37 15.08
C GLU A 72 10.02 5.88 15.21
N LEU A 73 9.13 6.64 14.54
CA LEU A 73 9.08 8.09 14.69
C LEU A 73 8.84 8.47 16.15
N TYR A 74 7.96 7.77 16.86
CA TYR A 74 7.77 7.97 18.29
C TYR A 74 9.06 7.67 19.08
N ARG A 75 9.73 6.54 18.79
CA ARG A 75 11.00 6.20 19.44
C ARG A 75 12.07 7.27 19.22
N ILE A 76 12.18 7.80 18.00
CA ILE A 76 13.12 8.86 17.64
C ILE A 76 12.82 10.14 18.43
N LEU A 77 11.55 10.54 18.51
CA LEU A 77 11.15 11.79 19.16
C LEU A 77 11.17 11.74 20.69
N PHE A 78 10.85 10.59 21.28
CA PHE A 78 10.67 10.45 22.73
C PHE A 78 11.74 9.60 23.41
N GLY A 79 12.66 8.99 22.65
CA GLY A 79 13.73 8.14 23.16
C GLY A 79 13.25 6.80 23.74
N LYS A 80 11.98 6.41 23.51
CA LYS A 80 11.38 5.19 24.07
C LYS A 80 10.28 4.64 23.16
N PRO A 81 9.97 3.33 23.19
CA PRO A 81 8.89 2.76 22.40
C PRO A 81 7.52 3.33 22.82
N TRP A 82 6.54 3.21 21.92
CA TRP A 82 5.15 3.58 22.20
C TRP A 82 4.59 2.78 23.39
N PRO A 83 4.28 3.41 24.54
CA PRO A 83 3.98 2.68 25.77
C PRO A 83 2.49 2.33 25.93
N TYR A 84 1.64 2.67 24.96
CA TYR A 84 0.19 2.57 25.10
C TYR A 84 -0.40 1.41 24.28
N SER A 85 -1.34 0.67 24.85
CA SER A 85 -2.05 -0.43 24.22
C SER A 85 -3.51 -0.12 23.88
N ASP A 86 -3.97 1.07 24.22
CA ASP A 86 -5.35 1.56 24.06
C ASP A 86 -5.42 2.74 23.08
N TRP A 87 -6.64 3.18 22.79
CA TRP A 87 -6.87 4.35 21.93
C TRP A 87 -6.41 5.66 22.61
N PRO A 88 -5.91 6.67 21.87
CA PRO A 88 -5.59 6.66 20.44
C PRO A 88 -4.33 5.85 20.12
N TRP A 89 -4.31 5.19 18.97
CA TRP A 89 -3.20 4.37 18.52
C TRP A 89 -2.02 5.23 18.05
N VAL A 90 -0.85 4.62 17.84
CA VAL A 90 0.36 5.34 17.40
C VAL A 90 0.13 6.14 16.11
N GLN A 91 -0.67 5.62 15.17
CA GLN A 91 -1.02 6.30 13.91
C GLN A 91 -1.95 7.52 14.05
N ASN A 92 -2.45 7.82 15.26
CA ASN A 92 -3.24 9.03 15.53
C ASN A 92 -2.32 10.19 15.90
N LEU A 93 -1.62 10.72 14.87
CA LEU A 93 -0.54 11.71 14.99
C LEU A 93 -0.99 13.08 15.52
N ASP A 94 -2.28 13.38 15.48
CA ASP A 94 -2.91 14.58 16.02
C ASP A 94 -3.29 14.46 17.51
N SER A 95 -3.10 13.29 18.12
CA SER A 95 -3.47 13.07 19.51
C SER A 95 -2.53 13.77 20.50
N LYS A 96 -3.05 14.05 21.70
CA LYS A 96 -2.25 14.61 22.82
C LYS A 96 -1.03 13.75 23.20
N ARG A 97 -1.03 12.45 22.86
CA ARG A 97 0.10 11.53 23.10
C ARG A 97 1.37 11.96 22.35
N TRP A 98 1.23 12.69 21.25
CA TRP A 98 2.36 13.26 20.48
C TRP A 98 2.85 14.63 20.99
N LYS A 99 2.27 15.15 22.08
CA LYS A 99 2.68 16.39 22.76
C LYS A 99 2.83 17.62 21.84
N GLY A 100 2.08 17.67 20.74
CA GLY A 100 2.14 18.75 19.77
C GLY A 100 3.43 18.80 18.93
N LEU A 101 4.27 17.75 18.97
CA LEU A 101 5.46 17.63 18.12
C LEU A 101 5.11 17.33 16.67
N ILE A 102 3.91 16.81 16.40
CA ILE A 102 3.43 16.49 15.06
C ILE A 102 2.15 17.26 14.78
N THR A 103 2.09 17.87 13.60
CA THR A 103 0.91 18.59 13.10
C THR A 103 0.72 18.29 11.62
N GLN A 104 -0.51 18.29 11.12
CA GLN A 104 -0.75 18.10 9.69
C GLN A 104 -0.08 19.23 8.88
N THR A 105 0.62 18.87 7.81
CA THR A 105 1.27 19.83 6.91
C THR A 105 0.22 20.57 6.08
N THR A 106 0.17 21.89 6.23
CA THR A 106 -0.66 22.78 5.41
C THR A 106 0.17 23.72 4.54
N LYS A 107 1.48 23.79 4.79
CA LYS A 107 2.42 24.68 4.11
C LYS A 107 3.24 23.89 3.11
N TRP A 108 2.95 24.09 1.83
CA TRP A 108 3.69 23.49 0.72
C TRP A 108 4.59 24.50 -0.01
N LYS A 109 4.44 25.80 0.31
CA LYS A 109 5.34 26.84 -0.19
C LYS A 109 6.74 26.62 0.39
N ASN A 110 7.76 26.68 -0.47
CA ASN A 110 9.16 26.46 -0.12
C ASN A 110 9.45 25.06 0.48
N PHE A 111 8.64 24.05 0.13
CA PHE A 111 8.79 22.68 0.63
C PHE A 111 10.22 22.14 0.47
N GLU A 112 10.87 22.39 -0.68
CA GLU A 112 12.23 21.94 -0.99
C GLU A 112 13.31 22.44 -0.01
N GLN A 113 13.03 23.52 0.74
CA GLN A 113 13.94 24.04 1.76
C GLN A 113 13.81 23.29 3.10
N SER A 114 12.78 22.46 3.25
CA SER A 114 12.52 21.69 4.46
C SER A 114 12.98 20.24 4.28
N PRO A 115 13.74 19.66 5.23
CA PRO A 115 14.03 18.24 5.24
C PRO A 115 12.74 17.43 5.16
N SER A 116 12.66 16.47 4.26
CA SER A 116 11.45 15.69 4.03
C SER A 116 11.72 14.22 3.77
N PHE A 117 10.82 13.37 4.25
CA PHE A 117 10.92 11.92 4.17
C PHE A 117 9.57 11.33 3.75
N ALA A 118 9.58 10.51 2.70
CA ALA A 118 8.39 9.78 2.26
C ALA A 118 8.64 8.28 2.17
N VAL A 119 7.64 7.51 2.60
CA VAL A 119 7.63 6.05 2.40
C VAL A 119 6.63 5.67 1.32
N VAL A 120 7.14 4.94 0.33
CA VAL A 120 6.38 4.27 -0.73
C VAL A 120 6.44 2.76 -0.56
N ARG A 121 5.59 2.05 -1.30
CA ARG A 121 5.57 0.59 -1.37
C ARG A 121 5.26 0.16 -2.80
N ASP A 122 5.69 -1.05 -3.16
CA ASP A 122 5.20 -1.71 -4.36
C ASP A 122 3.66 -1.56 -4.49
N PRO A 123 3.17 -0.92 -5.57
CA PRO A 123 1.75 -0.63 -5.73
C PRO A 123 0.86 -1.89 -5.70
N LYS A 124 1.31 -3.00 -6.28
CA LYS A 124 0.53 -4.25 -6.34
C LYS A 124 0.39 -4.85 -4.96
N GLU A 125 1.50 -5.00 -4.25
CA GLU A 125 1.49 -5.52 -2.88
C GLU A 125 0.65 -4.67 -1.94
N ARG A 126 0.73 -3.34 -2.08
CA ARG A 126 -0.05 -2.39 -1.29
C ARG A 126 -1.56 -2.65 -1.48
N LEU A 127 -2.02 -2.78 -2.72
CA LEU A 127 -3.43 -3.04 -3.02
C LEU A 127 -3.89 -4.42 -2.53
N LEU A 128 -3.07 -5.46 -2.67
CA LEU A 128 -3.40 -6.79 -2.15
C LEU A 128 -3.39 -6.83 -0.60
N SER A 129 -2.52 -6.05 0.04
CA SER A 129 -2.53 -5.85 1.49
C SER A 129 -3.81 -5.13 1.95
N ALA A 130 -4.25 -4.12 1.21
CA ALA A 130 -5.52 -3.44 1.45
C ALA A 130 -6.70 -4.41 1.31
N PHE A 131 -6.74 -5.21 0.24
CA PHE A 131 -7.74 -6.26 0.02
C PHE A 131 -7.92 -7.16 1.24
N ARG A 132 -6.82 -7.82 1.64
CA ARG A 132 -6.81 -8.83 2.72
C ARG A 132 -7.27 -8.25 4.06
N SER A 133 -6.87 -7.01 4.35
CA SER A 133 -7.09 -6.42 5.68
C SER A 133 -8.35 -5.57 5.79
N LYS A 134 -8.97 -5.16 4.68
CA LYS A 134 -10.08 -4.20 4.68
C LYS A 134 -11.38 -4.71 4.08
N VAL A 135 -11.35 -5.58 3.08
CA VAL A 135 -12.56 -5.90 2.29
C VAL A 135 -12.79 -7.40 2.09
N ARG A 136 -11.77 -8.25 2.28
CA ARG A 136 -11.92 -9.71 2.22
C ARG A 136 -12.87 -10.22 3.31
N CYS A 137 -13.56 -11.32 3.02
CA CYS A 137 -14.26 -12.09 4.05
C CYS A 137 -13.26 -12.63 5.09
N GLN A 138 -13.70 -12.88 6.32
CA GLN A 138 -12.82 -13.35 7.43
C GLN A 138 -11.70 -12.37 7.81
N SER A 139 -11.84 -11.08 7.47
CA SER A 139 -10.93 -10.05 7.95
C SER A 139 -11.26 -9.66 9.39
N ASN A 140 -10.24 -9.49 10.24
CA ASN A 140 -10.42 -9.04 11.63
C ASN A 140 -10.99 -7.62 11.79
N ASN A 141 -11.12 -6.85 10.71
CA ASN A 141 -11.58 -5.46 10.74
C ASN A 141 -12.99 -5.31 10.14
N LEU A 142 -13.98 -5.81 10.88
CA LEU A 142 -15.40 -5.80 10.47
C LEU A 142 -15.93 -4.38 10.25
N ALA A 143 -15.47 -3.41 11.05
CA ALA A 143 -15.92 -2.02 10.97
C ALA A 143 -15.49 -1.35 9.65
N ASP A 144 -14.22 -1.48 9.27
CA ASP A 144 -13.75 -0.96 7.98
C ASP A 144 -14.45 -1.68 6.83
N ARG A 145 -14.59 -3.00 6.89
CA ARG A 145 -15.24 -3.77 5.83
C ARG A 145 -16.69 -3.31 5.58
N LYS A 146 -17.48 -3.18 6.65
CA LYS A 146 -18.88 -2.72 6.58
C LYS A 146 -18.99 -1.32 5.93
N ARG A 147 -18.00 -0.45 6.15
CA ARG A 147 -17.96 0.91 5.60
C ARG A 147 -17.43 0.95 4.16
N LEU A 148 -16.35 0.23 3.87
CA LEU A 148 -15.55 0.36 2.65
C LEU A 148 -16.15 -0.41 1.46
N VAL A 149 -16.66 -1.62 1.68
CA VAL A 149 -17.18 -2.45 0.58
C VAL A 149 -18.33 -1.77 -0.17
N PRO A 150 -19.37 -1.21 0.50
CA PRO A 150 -20.43 -0.51 -0.21
C PRO A 150 -19.94 0.73 -0.98
N GLN A 151 -18.92 1.43 -0.46
CA GLN A 151 -18.34 2.61 -1.12
C GLN A 151 -17.58 2.21 -2.40
N LEU A 152 -16.79 1.15 -2.35
CA LEU A 152 -16.08 0.62 -3.52
C LEU A 152 -17.05 0.18 -4.62
N LEU A 153 -18.06 -0.62 -4.28
CA LEU A 153 -19.07 -1.08 -5.26
C LEU A 153 -19.81 0.11 -5.88
N LYS A 154 -20.22 1.09 -5.06
CA LYS A 154 -20.88 2.31 -5.53
C LYS A 154 -20.01 3.11 -6.50
N LEU A 155 -18.73 3.31 -6.18
CA LEU A 155 -17.79 4.04 -7.05
C LEU A 155 -17.54 3.28 -8.36
N ALA A 156 -17.44 1.95 -8.30
CA ALA A 156 -17.28 1.11 -9.48
C ALA A 156 -18.56 1.01 -10.33
N GLY A 157 -19.73 1.33 -9.77
CA GLY A 157 -21.03 1.09 -10.41
C GLY A 157 -21.41 -0.40 -10.44
N LEU A 158 -20.88 -1.19 -9.50
CA LEU A 158 -21.22 -2.60 -9.32
C LEU A 158 -22.39 -2.74 -8.35
N SER A 159 -23.21 -3.78 -8.56
CA SER A 159 -24.34 -4.06 -7.68
C SER A 159 -23.87 -4.73 -6.38
N LYS A 160 -24.71 -4.68 -5.33
CA LYS A 160 -24.37 -5.30 -4.04
C LYS A 160 -24.36 -6.82 -4.12
N GLU A 161 -25.10 -7.38 -5.07
CA GLU A 161 -25.19 -8.81 -5.37
C GLU A 161 -23.86 -9.37 -5.89
N SER A 162 -22.97 -8.52 -6.41
CA SER A 162 -21.60 -8.91 -6.77
C SER A 162 -20.72 -9.21 -5.55
N ALA A 163 -21.14 -8.82 -4.34
CA ALA A 163 -20.40 -9.07 -3.10
C ALA A 163 -20.95 -10.27 -2.33
N SER A 164 -20.10 -10.88 -1.52
CA SER A 164 -20.47 -12.02 -0.69
C SER A 164 -20.96 -11.56 0.68
N LYS A 165 -21.88 -12.33 1.27
CA LYS A 165 -22.22 -12.21 2.69
C LYS A 165 -21.15 -12.97 3.50
N PRO A 166 -20.41 -12.31 4.41
CA PRO A 166 -19.41 -12.98 5.22
C PRO A 166 -20.06 -13.92 6.24
N LEU A 167 -19.40 -15.05 6.54
CA LEU A 167 -19.77 -15.91 7.68
C LEU A 167 -19.32 -15.33 9.02
N ASP A 168 -18.33 -14.43 8.99
CA ASP A 168 -17.63 -13.88 10.16
C ASP A 168 -18.23 -12.56 10.68
N GLY A 169 -19.46 -12.21 10.28
CA GLY A 169 -20.18 -11.08 10.84
C GLY A 169 -20.99 -10.27 9.82
N PRO A 170 -21.51 -9.10 10.23
CA PRO A 170 -22.40 -8.30 9.39
C PRO A 170 -21.64 -7.63 8.23
N GLY A 171 -22.41 -7.24 7.20
CA GLY A 171 -21.93 -6.45 6.07
C GLY A 171 -21.71 -7.28 4.81
N LEU A 172 -20.94 -6.72 3.88
CA LEU A 172 -20.54 -7.35 2.62
C LEU A 172 -19.03 -7.53 2.62
N CYS A 173 -18.55 -8.52 1.90
CA CYS A 173 -17.13 -8.73 1.63
C CYS A 173 -16.90 -8.99 0.15
N LEU A 174 -15.68 -8.75 -0.32
CA LEU A 174 -15.29 -9.01 -1.70
C LEU A 174 -14.34 -10.20 -1.76
N ASN A 175 -14.46 -11.01 -2.81
CA ASN A 175 -13.36 -11.86 -3.24
C ASN A 175 -12.36 -11.02 -4.06
N GLU A 176 -11.22 -11.61 -4.38
CA GLU A 176 -10.10 -10.90 -5.02
C GLU A 176 -10.46 -10.41 -6.43
N THR A 177 -11.13 -11.25 -7.23
CA THR A 177 -11.57 -10.91 -8.59
C THR A 177 -12.52 -9.71 -8.61
N ILE A 178 -13.55 -9.68 -7.77
CA ILE A 178 -14.50 -8.56 -7.70
C ILE A 178 -13.82 -7.30 -7.15
N TYR A 179 -12.87 -7.44 -6.22
CA TYR A 179 -12.09 -6.31 -5.72
C TYR A 179 -11.25 -5.66 -6.82
N LEU A 180 -10.48 -6.45 -7.58
CA LEU A 180 -9.65 -5.95 -8.66
C LEU A 180 -10.49 -5.40 -9.82
N GLN A 181 -11.63 -6.04 -10.14
CA GLN A 181 -12.59 -5.51 -11.09
C GLN A 181 -13.15 -4.15 -10.65
N ALA A 182 -13.50 -4.00 -9.37
CA ALA A 182 -14.02 -2.73 -8.84
C ALA A 182 -12.98 -1.62 -8.96
N LEU A 183 -11.73 -1.87 -8.56
CA LEU A 183 -10.64 -0.89 -8.71
C LEU A 183 -10.37 -0.54 -10.16
N PHE A 184 -10.35 -1.53 -11.06
CA PHE A 184 -10.16 -1.31 -12.48
C PHE A 184 -11.26 -0.41 -13.06
N MET A 185 -12.54 -0.70 -12.77
CA MET A 185 -13.65 0.15 -13.21
C MET A 185 -13.60 1.57 -12.64
N ILE A 186 -13.07 1.76 -11.43
CA ILE A 186 -12.89 3.08 -10.84
C ILE A 186 -11.79 3.85 -11.58
N HIS A 187 -10.69 3.19 -11.96
CA HIS A 187 -9.61 3.80 -12.74
C HIS A 187 -10.05 4.16 -14.16
N GLU A 188 -10.76 3.27 -14.85
CA GLU A 188 -11.33 3.53 -16.19
C GLU A 188 -12.30 4.72 -16.20
N LYS A 189 -12.97 4.99 -15.07
CA LYS A 189 -13.86 6.14 -14.90
C LYS A 189 -13.16 7.41 -14.42
N GLU A 190 -11.85 7.39 -14.25
CA GLU A 190 -11.06 8.46 -13.64
C GLU A 190 -11.63 8.87 -12.26
N LEU A 191 -12.00 7.90 -11.41
CA LEU A 191 -12.55 8.15 -10.07
C LEU A 191 -11.59 7.75 -8.94
N GLN A 192 -10.35 7.37 -9.24
CA GLN A 192 -9.37 6.89 -8.27
C GLN A 192 -9.08 7.90 -7.15
N GLY A 193 -9.14 9.21 -7.42
CA GLY A 193 -9.01 10.26 -6.40
C GLY A 193 -10.12 10.27 -5.34
N ARG A 194 -11.20 9.51 -5.54
CA ARG A 194 -12.33 9.36 -4.60
C ARG A 194 -12.23 8.11 -3.73
N LEU A 195 -11.21 7.29 -3.93
CA LEU A 195 -10.98 6.10 -3.13
C LEU A 195 -10.66 6.46 -1.68
N ASP A 196 -11.05 5.59 -0.75
CA ASP A 196 -10.56 5.66 0.63
C ASP A 196 -9.03 5.57 0.65
N ALA A 197 -8.39 6.22 1.64
CA ALA A 197 -6.94 6.28 1.76
C ALA A 197 -6.23 4.91 1.71
N HIS A 198 -6.91 3.81 2.06
CA HIS A 198 -6.37 2.45 1.96
C HIS A 198 -6.22 1.94 0.54
N PHE A 199 -6.99 2.45 -0.42
CA PHE A 199 -6.98 2.04 -1.83
C PHE A 199 -6.44 3.14 -2.75
N LEU A 200 -6.44 4.40 -2.28
CA LEU A 200 -5.97 5.56 -3.03
C LEU A 200 -4.55 5.33 -3.59
N PRO A 201 -4.29 5.62 -4.89
CA PRO A 201 -2.96 5.59 -5.46
C PRO A 201 -1.98 6.46 -4.66
N GLN A 202 -0.74 5.99 -4.48
CA GLN A 202 0.23 6.64 -3.61
C GLN A 202 0.58 8.06 -4.09
N HIS A 203 0.61 8.25 -5.41
CA HIS A 203 0.89 9.56 -6.01
C HIS A 203 -0.23 10.59 -5.75
N LEU A 204 -1.46 10.14 -5.48
CA LEU A 204 -2.58 11.00 -5.08
C LEU A 204 -2.64 11.27 -3.57
N ASN A 205 -1.73 10.68 -2.78
CA ASN A 205 -1.57 11.00 -1.37
C ASN A 205 -0.38 11.93 -1.14
N CYS A 206 0.79 11.39 -0.81
CA CYS A 206 1.96 12.20 -0.42
C CYS A 206 2.45 13.13 -1.52
N PHE A 207 2.27 12.72 -2.77
CA PHE A 207 2.89 13.38 -3.91
C PHE A 207 1.91 14.23 -4.71
N LEU A 208 0.69 14.45 -4.19
CA LEU A 208 -0.33 15.25 -4.87
C LEU A 208 0.12 16.70 -5.06
N ASN A 209 0.81 17.28 -4.07
CA ASN A 209 1.27 18.66 -4.10
C ASN A 209 2.74 18.81 -4.51
N VAL A 210 3.55 17.77 -4.26
CA VAL A 210 5.00 17.81 -4.47
C VAL A 210 5.45 16.47 -5.05
N PRO A 211 6.01 16.43 -6.28
CA PRO A 211 6.47 15.20 -6.89
C PRO A 211 7.63 14.56 -6.12
N PRO A 212 7.84 13.23 -6.23
CA PRO A 212 8.86 12.50 -5.48
C PRO A 212 10.28 13.10 -5.60
N SER A 213 10.63 13.63 -6.77
CA SER A 213 11.94 14.23 -7.04
C SER A 213 12.28 15.48 -6.22
N LYS A 214 11.29 16.06 -5.54
CA LYS A 214 11.44 17.25 -4.68
C LYS A 214 11.46 16.91 -3.18
N TRP A 215 11.28 15.65 -2.81
CA TRP A 215 11.45 15.18 -1.44
C TRP A 215 12.93 14.94 -1.17
N SER A 216 13.39 15.19 0.06
CA SER A 216 14.80 14.94 0.41
C SER A 216 15.11 13.44 0.34
N ILE A 217 14.18 12.60 0.81
CA ILE A 217 14.29 11.14 0.77
C ILE A 217 12.93 10.53 0.44
N VAL A 218 12.90 9.63 -0.55
CA VAL A 218 11.78 8.74 -0.85
C VAL A 218 12.32 7.32 -0.88
N THR A 219 11.76 6.44 -0.05
CA THR A 219 12.27 5.06 0.13
C THR A 219 11.14 4.08 0.40
N THR A 220 11.43 2.78 0.33
CA THR A 220 10.57 1.73 0.87
C THR A 220 10.80 1.55 2.37
N ILE A 221 9.81 1.00 3.10
CA ILE A 221 9.98 0.62 4.51
C ILE A 221 10.95 -0.57 4.69
N GLY A 222 11.20 -1.33 3.62
CA GLY A 222 12.09 -2.49 3.61
C GLY A 222 13.56 -2.11 3.41
N SER A 223 13.84 -0.89 2.94
CA SER A 223 15.20 -0.41 2.73
C SER A 223 16.01 -0.47 4.03
N ALA A 224 17.24 -0.98 3.92
CA ALA A 224 18.18 -1.10 5.03
C ALA A 224 18.59 0.24 5.64
N LYS A 225 18.33 1.36 4.96
CA LYS A 225 18.68 2.72 5.41
C LYS A 225 17.50 3.51 5.94
N ALA A 226 16.27 3.01 5.80
CA ALA A 226 15.07 3.81 5.99
C ALA A 226 14.94 4.44 7.40
N ILE A 227 15.41 3.78 8.48
CA ILE A 227 15.41 4.40 9.82
C ILE A 227 16.47 5.49 9.93
N CYS A 228 17.68 5.24 9.45
CA CYS A 228 18.77 6.22 9.54
C CYS A 228 18.46 7.46 8.71
N ASP A 229 17.83 7.28 7.55
CA ASP A 229 17.32 8.34 6.70
C ASP A 229 16.23 9.16 7.40
N LEU A 230 15.29 8.49 8.09
CA LEU A 230 14.28 9.14 8.91
C LEU A 230 14.91 9.94 10.07
N GLU A 231 15.88 9.36 10.79
CA GLU A 231 16.63 10.06 11.85
C GLU A 231 17.36 11.29 11.31
N LEU A 232 18.03 11.16 10.16
CA LEU A 232 18.73 12.26 9.51
C LEU A 232 17.77 13.40 9.16
N VAL A 233 16.61 13.09 8.58
CA VAL A 233 15.61 14.10 8.22
C VAL A 233 15.07 14.78 9.49
N VAL A 234 14.62 14.00 10.47
CA VAL A 234 13.92 14.48 11.66
C VAL A 234 14.86 15.17 12.66
N LEU A 235 15.99 14.56 12.99
CA LEU A 235 16.94 15.05 13.99
C LEU A 235 18.09 15.87 13.39
N GLY A 236 18.33 15.78 12.08
CA GLY A 236 19.52 16.37 11.43
C GLY A 236 20.79 15.54 11.58
N LYS A 237 20.71 14.37 12.21
CA LYS A 237 21.80 13.42 12.40
C LYS A 237 21.24 12.01 12.59
N SER A 238 21.96 11.01 12.12
CA SER A 238 21.68 9.60 12.45
C SER A 238 22.61 9.13 13.57
N LYS A 239 22.11 8.25 14.44
CA LYS A 239 22.92 7.62 15.50
C LYS A 239 23.73 6.43 15.00
N GLY A 240 23.39 5.86 13.84
CA GLY A 240 24.16 4.80 13.18
C GLY A 240 24.16 3.42 13.86
N GLU A 241 23.45 3.23 14.98
CA GLU A 241 23.46 1.96 15.72
C GLU A 241 22.61 0.85 15.05
N SER A 242 21.51 1.22 14.38
CA SER A 242 20.69 0.31 13.57
C SER A 242 19.79 1.09 12.60
N CYS A 243 19.93 0.85 11.30
CA CYS A 243 19.23 1.59 10.24
C CYS A 243 18.00 0.87 9.67
N SER A 244 17.75 -0.37 10.10
CA SER A 244 16.66 -1.21 9.62
C SER A 244 15.53 -1.32 10.64
N PHE A 245 14.28 -1.33 10.17
CA PHE A 245 13.14 -1.62 11.03
C PHE A 245 13.26 -3.00 11.68
N ALA A 246 13.32 -3.04 13.02
CA ALA A 246 13.37 -4.27 13.81
C ALA A 246 12.19 -5.22 13.50
N LYS A 247 11.08 -4.63 13.04
CA LYS A 247 9.97 -5.30 12.37
C LYS A 247 9.60 -4.48 11.14
N ALA A 248 10.44 -4.49 10.11
CA ALA A 248 9.88 -4.45 8.77
C ALA A 248 8.85 -5.57 8.81
N HIS A 249 7.55 -5.26 8.72
CA HIS A 249 6.57 -6.32 8.59
C HIS A 249 7.07 -7.13 7.40
N ALA A 250 7.60 -8.32 7.68
CA ALA A 250 7.96 -9.28 6.68
C ALA A 250 6.64 -9.74 6.05
N THR A 251 6.10 -8.91 5.18
CA THR A 251 6.01 -9.36 3.81
C THR A 251 7.48 -9.49 3.38
N ASN A 252 8.22 -10.55 3.69
CA ASN A 252 8.27 -11.71 2.81
C ASN A 252 7.17 -11.70 1.75
N SER A 253 7.27 -10.67 0.89
CA SER A 253 6.82 -10.66 -0.47
C SER A 253 8.01 -10.99 -1.38
N THR A 254 8.82 -11.99 -1.00
CA THR A 254 8.89 -13.11 -1.95
C THR A 254 7.44 -13.35 -2.32
N PHE A 255 7.03 -12.99 -3.53
CA PHE A 255 5.79 -13.43 -4.16
C PHE A 255 5.41 -14.77 -3.52
N ILE A 256 4.43 -14.80 -2.60
CA ILE A 256 4.38 -15.78 -1.50
C ILE A 256 4.78 -17.18 -1.98
N GLU A 257 6.05 -17.55 -1.80
CA GLU A 257 6.38 -18.88 -1.34
C GLU A 257 5.96 -18.86 0.13
N TYR A 258 5.02 -19.74 0.44
CA TYR A 258 4.32 -19.77 1.71
C TYR A 258 5.36 -19.98 2.79
N SER A 259 5.57 -18.96 3.63
CA SER A 259 6.45 -19.06 4.78
C SER A 259 5.94 -20.14 5.73
N ALA A 260 6.54 -21.32 5.63
CA ALA A 260 6.31 -22.54 6.38
C ALA A 260 6.76 -22.46 7.85
N LYS A 261 6.43 -21.37 8.56
CA LYS A 261 6.80 -21.19 9.97
C LYS A 261 5.65 -20.80 10.89
N ASP A 262 4.42 -21.20 10.53
CA ASP A 262 3.37 -21.38 11.51
C ASP A 262 3.27 -22.89 11.79
N ASN A 263 3.95 -23.36 12.84
CA ASN A 263 4.05 -24.77 13.23
C ASN A 263 2.73 -25.37 13.74
N ARG A 264 1.58 -24.79 13.40
CA ARG A 264 0.26 -25.36 13.64
C ARG A 264 -0.27 -25.95 12.34
N ALA A 265 0.18 -27.16 12.00
CA ALA A 265 -0.48 -28.18 11.18
C ALA A 265 -1.58 -27.69 10.20
N SER A 266 -1.31 -26.63 9.43
CA SER A 266 -2.25 -26.09 8.46
C SER A 266 -1.85 -26.68 7.13
N ALA A 267 -2.59 -27.70 6.73
CA ALA A 267 -2.43 -28.42 5.47
C ALA A 267 -2.17 -27.45 4.32
N HIS A 268 -1.09 -27.70 3.57
CA HIS A 268 -0.71 -27.13 2.28
C HIS A 268 -1.74 -26.18 1.64
N VAL A 269 -1.79 -24.92 2.07
CA VAL A 269 -2.45 -23.89 1.27
C VAL A 269 -1.47 -23.54 0.15
N LYS A 270 -1.75 -23.99 -1.07
CA LYS A 270 -0.95 -23.60 -2.24
C LYS A 270 -1.03 -22.09 -2.45
N PRO A 271 0.04 -21.46 -2.97
CA PRO A 271 -0.03 -20.11 -3.54
C PRO A 271 -1.24 -19.91 -4.42
N GLN A 272 -2.17 -19.10 -3.91
CA GLN A 272 -3.25 -18.58 -4.72
C GLN A 272 -2.61 -17.63 -5.72
N THR A 273 -2.39 -18.17 -6.92
CA THR A 273 -1.90 -17.41 -8.07
C THR A 273 -3.08 -16.60 -8.60
N LEU A 274 -2.85 -15.33 -8.91
CA LEU A 274 -3.87 -14.52 -9.56
C LEU A 274 -4.27 -15.16 -10.89
N SER A 275 -5.54 -15.03 -11.26
CA SER A 275 -5.95 -15.36 -12.63
C SER A 275 -5.25 -14.40 -13.61
N THR A 276 -5.01 -14.83 -14.85
CA THR A 276 -4.40 -13.97 -15.89
C THR A 276 -5.14 -12.64 -16.06
N ILE A 277 -6.47 -12.66 -15.95
CA ILE A 277 -7.31 -11.46 -16.06
C ILE A 277 -7.11 -10.53 -14.85
N ASP A 278 -7.03 -11.11 -13.65
CA ASP A 278 -6.85 -10.33 -12.43
C ASP A 278 -5.45 -9.71 -12.33
N GLU A 279 -4.43 -10.42 -12.80
CA GLU A 279 -3.08 -9.87 -12.95
C GLU A 279 -3.05 -8.71 -13.94
N ALA A 280 -3.67 -8.86 -15.12
CA ALA A 280 -3.75 -7.78 -16.11
C ALA A 280 -4.50 -6.54 -15.59
N ARG A 281 -5.57 -6.73 -14.79
CA ARG A 281 -6.25 -5.63 -14.11
C ARG A 281 -5.34 -4.94 -13.11
N LEU A 282 -4.63 -5.71 -12.29
CA LEU A 282 -3.72 -5.18 -11.29
C LEU A 282 -2.57 -4.40 -11.94
N ASP A 283 -2.03 -4.86 -13.06
CA ASP A 283 -1.07 -4.13 -13.89
C ASP A 283 -1.65 -2.80 -14.40
N ALA A 284 -2.86 -2.83 -14.95
CA ALA A 284 -3.50 -1.62 -15.47
C ALA A 284 -3.74 -0.58 -14.36
N ILE A 285 -4.22 -1.01 -13.19
CA ILE A 285 -4.47 -0.15 -12.03
C ILE A 285 -3.17 0.52 -11.53
N THR A 286 -2.06 -0.21 -11.55
CA THR A 286 -0.80 0.21 -10.91
C THR A 286 0.22 0.84 -11.85
N ARG A 287 -0.02 0.82 -13.16
CA ARG A 287 0.90 1.31 -14.20
C ARG A 287 1.42 2.71 -13.94
N GLU A 288 0.53 3.65 -13.62
CA GLU A 288 0.91 5.05 -13.36
C GLU A 288 1.74 5.19 -12.07
N GLU A 289 1.43 4.40 -11.04
CA GLU A 289 2.27 4.39 -9.84
C GLU A 289 3.69 3.87 -10.15
N TYR A 290 3.84 2.84 -11.00
CA TYR A 290 5.16 2.36 -11.40
C TYR A 290 5.94 3.35 -12.27
N SER A 291 5.28 4.13 -13.14
CA SER A 291 5.98 5.17 -13.92
C SER A 291 6.49 6.31 -13.04
N ILE A 292 5.84 6.56 -11.90
CA ILE A 292 6.24 7.61 -10.94
C ILE A 292 7.26 7.09 -9.92
N PHE A 293 7.04 5.88 -9.39
CA PHE A 293 7.80 5.35 -8.25
C PHE A 293 8.84 4.30 -8.62
N GLY A 294 8.90 3.83 -9.87
CA GLY A 294 9.74 2.69 -10.26
C GLY A 294 11.22 2.84 -9.87
N SER A 295 11.77 4.05 -9.92
CA SER A 295 13.16 4.33 -9.50
C SER A 295 13.38 4.42 -7.98
N TYR A 296 12.31 4.33 -7.19
CA TYR A 296 12.30 4.41 -5.73
C TYR A 296 11.87 3.09 -5.06
N LEU A 297 11.55 2.07 -5.86
CA LEU A 297 11.26 0.72 -5.39
C LEU A 297 12.57 -0.07 -5.47
N ASP A 298 12.93 -0.70 -4.35
CA ASP A 298 14.12 -1.57 -4.23
C ASP A 298 13.91 -2.94 -4.91
#